data_AF-A2G6K4-F1
#
_entry.id   AF-A2G6K4-F1
#
_cell.length_a   1.000
_cell.length_b   1.000
_cell.length_c   1.000
_cell.angle_alpha   90.00
_cell.angle_beta   90.00
_cell.angle_gamma   90.00
#
_symmetry.space_group_name_H-M   'P 1'
#
loop_
_entity.id
_entity.type
_entity.pdbx_description
1 polymer ?
#
loop_
_entity_poly.entity_id
_entity_poly.type
_entity_poly.pdbx_seq_one_letter_code
_entity_poly.pdbx_strand_id
1 'polypeptide(L)'
;MAQLTGVYQSVEHAIVEAIHILTPFSEYSDDSVRCKQIFSLVRDSTIYINGQPQTGNHRFTIFSSALSGRRSSVKLFQKVTDPERHGAWWKLKVPYEEALRICHSLILKNPHRRGDIFEWQSNFDIVSAPREEEIRNRFLSFVPLCMVTEELQDSNEEWESKINEIKEKIEVQKQNSTPETLQNLQQLIQLQSTVSELRRNRRRNDFDLNDGHQLQFF
;
A
#
# COMPACT_ATOMS: atom_id res chain seq x y z
N MET A 1 11.76 -7.82 3.47
CA MET A 1 11.18 -6.69 2.73
C MET A 1 11.81 -5.42 3.27
N ALA A 2 12.31 -4.53 2.39
CA ALA A 2 12.72 -3.20 2.82
C ALA A 2 11.50 -2.45 3.38
N GLN A 3 11.68 -1.68 4.46
CA GLN A 3 10.63 -0.85 5.06
C GLN A 3 11.24 0.49 5.45
N LEU A 4 10.47 1.56 5.29
CA LEU A 4 10.83 2.88 5.81
C LEU A 4 10.49 2.94 7.30
N THR A 5 11.49 3.01 8.17
CA THR A 5 11.32 3.02 9.63
C THR A 5 11.24 4.42 10.24
N GLY A 6 11.16 5.46 9.40
CA GLY A 6 11.23 6.86 9.82
C GLY A 6 9.89 7.61 9.83
N VAL A 7 9.85 8.69 10.60
CA VAL A 7 8.81 9.74 10.51
C VAL A 7 9.33 10.84 9.59
N TYR A 8 8.67 11.05 8.46
CA TYR A 8 9.11 12.01 7.45
C TYR A 8 8.33 13.33 7.55
N GLN A 9 9.04 14.44 7.42
CA GLN A 9 8.46 15.79 7.45
C GLN A 9 7.99 16.30 6.08
N SER A 10 8.28 15.55 5.02
CA SER A 10 7.84 15.85 3.65
C SER A 10 7.80 14.55 2.83
N VAL A 11 7.02 14.56 1.75
CA VAL A 11 6.94 13.42 0.83
C VAL A 11 8.24 13.28 0.04
N GLU A 12 8.89 14.38 -0.31
CA GLU A 12 10.19 14.41 -0.98
C GLU A 12 11.26 13.69 -0.15
N HIS A 13 11.28 13.90 1.17
CA HIS A 13 12.22 13.20 2.06
C HIS A 13 11.94 11.69 2.07
N ALA A 14 10.68 11.28 2.19
CA ALA A 14 10.31 9.86 2.13
C ALA A 14 10.71 9.20 0.80
N ILE A 15 10.57 9.91 -0.32
CA ILE A 15 10.97 9.41 -1.65
C ILE A 15 12.49 9.27 -1.75
N VAL A 16 13.27 10.25 -1.27
CA VAL A 16 14.75 10.18 -1.29
C VAL A 16 15.24 8.94 -0.54
N GLU A 17 14.68 8.70 0.64
CA GLU A 17 14.98 7.54 1.50
C GLU A 17 14.57 6.23 0.83
N ALA A 18 13.37 6.19 0.25
CA ALA A 18 12.90 5.02 -0.50
C ALA A 18 13.83 4.67 -1.67
N ILE A 19 14.27 5.66 -2.45
CA ILE A 19 15.22 5.41 -3.55
C ILE A 19 16.54 4.90 -3.00
N HIS A 20 17.11 5.54 -1.97
CA HIS A 20 18.39 5.13 -1.39
C HIS A 20 18.38 3.67 -0.90
N ILE A 21 17.32 3.24 -0.23
CA ILE A 21 17.17 1.86 0.26
C ILE A 21 16.99 0.86 -0.88
N LEU A 22 16.32 1.25 -1.96
CA LEU A 22 16.02 0.38 -3.10
C LEU A 22 17.15 0.33 -4.14
N THR A 23 18.00 1.36 -4.21
CA THR A 23 19.13 1.47 -5.14
C THR A 23 20.02 0.23 -5.18
N PRO A 24 20.45 -0.37 -4.04
CA PRO A 24 21.25 -1.60 -4.05
C PRO A 24 20.57 -2.82 -4.68
N PHE A 25 19.24 -2.77 -4.84
CA PHE A 25 18.41 -3.84 -5.40
C PHE A 25 17.92 -3.51 -6.82
N SER A 26 18.50 -2.50 -7.47
CA SER A 26 18.14 -2.10 -8.83
C SER A 26 18.39 -3.23 -9.83
N GLU A 27 17.37 -3.55 -10.64
CA GLU A 27 17.46 -4.56 -11.71
C GLU A 27 18.56 -4.22 -12.75
N TYR A 28 18.84 -2.93 -12.95
CA TYR A 28 19.72 -2.43 -14.02
C TYR A 28 21.07 -1.92 -13.50
N SER A 29 21.37 -2.06 -12.21
CA SER A 29 22.63 -1.62 -11.58
C SER A 29 23.01 -0.14 -11.83
N ASP A 30 22.02 0.72 -12.13
CA ASP A 30 22.23 2.12 -12.53
C ASP A 30 21.58 3.13 -11.56
N ASP A 31 21.46 2.70 -10.31
CA ASP A 31 20.81 3.38 -9.19
C ASP A 31 19.33 3.75 -9.41
N SER A 32 18.74 3.30 -10.52
CA SER A 32 17.34 3.55 -10.83
C SER A 32 16.42 2.55 -10.15
N VAL A 33 15.24 3.02 -9.80
CA VAL A 33 14.26 2.25 -9.06
C VAL A 33 12.90 2.40 -9.71
N ARG A 34 12.12 1.31 -9.73
CA ARG A 34 10.79 1.29 -10.32
C ARG A 34 9.82 2.11 -9.45
N CYS A 35 9.04 2.97 -10.09
CA CYS A 35 8.08 3.86 -9.43
C CYS A 35 7.12 3.11 -8.49
N LYS A 36 6.67 1.91 -8.89
CA LYS A 36 5.82 1.03 -8.07
C LYS A 36 6.48 0.71 -6.72
N GLN A 37 7.75 0.30 -6.72
CA GLN A 37 8.48 -0.05 -5.50
C GLN A 37 8.69 1.16 -4.58
N ILE A 38 9.02 2.32 -5.16
CA ILE A 38 9.16 3.57 -4.39
C ILE A 38 7.81 3.92 -3.74
N PHE A 39 6.71 3.87 -4.50
CA PHE A 39 5.39 4.19 -3.97
C PHE A 39 4.96 3.21 -2.88
N SER A 40 5.20 1.90 -3.03
CA SER A 40 4.86 0.92 -1.99
C SER A 40 5.53 1.24 -0.65
N LEU A 41 6.81 1.63 -0.65
CA LEU A 41 7.49 2.08 0.57
C LEU A 41 6.91 3.39 1.11
N VAL A 42 6.72 4.38 0.24
CA VAL A 42 6.26 5.71 0.62
C VAL A 42 4.79 5.72 1.03
N ARG A 43 3.95 4.79 0.56
CA ARG A 43 2.52 4.66 0.90
C ARG A 43 2.34 4.31 2.36
N ASP A 44 3.20 3.44 2.89
CA ASP A 44 3.04 2.86 4.21
C ASP A 44 3.83 3.65 5.28
N SER A 45 4.64 4.63 4.88
CA SER A 45 5.41 5.47 5.80
C SER A 45 4.58 6.53 6.50
N THR A 46 5.00 6.97 7.69
CA THR A 46 4.35 8.08 8.41
C THR A 46 4.92 9.41 7.92
N ILE A 47 4.12 10.19 7.20
CA ILE A 47 4.51 11.51 6.68
C ILE A 47 3.66 12.59 7.33
N TYR A 48 4.30 13.52 8.02
CA TYR A 48 3.62 14.68 8.62
C TYR A 48 3.69 15.87 7.68
N ILE A 49 2.52 16.41 7.32
CA ILE A 49 2.41 17.69 6.62
C ILE A 49 1.63 18.62 7.53
N ASN A 50 2.22 19.76 7.89
CA ASN A 50 1.66 20.74 8.84
C ASN A 50 1.25 20.12 10.19
N GLY A 51 2.06 19.21 10.72
CA GLY A 51 1.82 18.57 12.03
C GLY A 51 0.75 17.48 12.04
N GLN A 52 0.08 17.21 10.92
CA GLN A 52 -0.89 16.12 10.79
C GLN A 52 -0.33 14.97 9.96
N PRO A 53 -0.52 13.70 10.40
CA PRO A 53 -0.14 12.55 9.61
C PRO A 53 -1.02 12.47 8.36
N GLN A 54 -0.40 12.33 7.20
CA GLN A 54 -1.10 12.17 5.94
C GLN A 54 -1.45 10.70 5.71
N THR A 55 -2.74 10.39 5.62
CA THR A 55 -3.26 9.05 5.35
C THR A 55 -4.30 9.10 4.23
N GLY A 56 -4.33 8.12 3.32
CA GLY A 56 -5.35 8.02 2.25
C GLY A 56 -4.84 8.12 0.81
N ASN A 57 -5.77 8.04 -0.15
CA ASN A 57 -5.48 7.87 -1.58
C ASN A 57 -4.81 9.10 -2.24
N HIS A 58 -5.00 10.30 -1.68
CA HIS A 58 -4.36 11.52 -2.18
C HIS A 58 -2.83 11.50 -2.07
N ARG A 59 -2.26 10.58 -1.27
CA ARG A 59 -0.81 10.38 -1.14
C ARG A 59 -0.15 10.09 -2.48
N PHE A 60 -0.81 9.36 -3.37
CA PHE A 60 -0.26 9.08 -4.70
C PHE A 60 -0.17 10.34 -5.56
N THR A 61 -1.19 11.21 -5.51
CA THR A 61 -1.16 12.47 -6.24
C THR A 61 -0.02 13.36 -5.76
N ILE A 62 0.20 13.44 -4.44
CA ILE A 62 1.33 14.18 -3.87
C ILE A 62 2.67 13.54 -4.28
N PHE A 63 2.78 12.22 -4.20
CA PHE A 63 3.96 11.46 -4.62
C PHE A 63 4.29 11.67 -6.10
N SER A 64 3.31 11.50 -6.97
CA SER A 64 3.42 11.71 -8.43
C SER A 64 3.82 13.14 -8.75
N SER A 65 3.24 14.12 -8.04
CA SER A 65 3.60 15.54 -8.14
C SER A 65 5.04 15.81 -7.68
N ALA A 66 5.48 15.19 -6.59
CA ALA A 66 6.84 15.31 -6.08
C ALA A 66 7.87 14.75 -7.08
N LEU A 67 7.64 13.55 -7.63
CA LEU A 67 8.51 12.94 -8.65
C LEU A 67 8.51 13.73 -9.95
N SER A 68 7.32 14.04 -10.49
CA SER A 68 7.16 14.67 -11.80
C SER A 68 7.38 16.19 -11.80
N GLY A 69 7.57 16.77 -10.62
CA GLY A 69 8.05 18.13 -10.41
C GLY A 69 6.95 19.15 -10.12
N ARG A 70 6.98 19.68 -8.88
CA ARG A 70 6.83 21.12 -8.61
C ARG A 70 8.24 21.76 -8.68
N ARG A 71 8.36 23.07 -8.90
CA ARG A 71 9.65 23.80 -9.02
C ARG A 71 10.69 23.45 -7.93
N SER A 72 10.23 23.09 -6.73
CA SER A 72 11.06 22.71 -5.58
C SER A 72 11.72 21.32 -5.68
N SER A 73 11.01 20.32 -6.20
CA SER A 73 11.45 18.92 -6.22
C SER A 73 12.17 18.52 -7.52
N VAL A 74 12.15 19.39 -8.54
CA VAL A 74 12.76 19.12 -9.85
C VAL A 74 14.26 18.83 -9.79
N LYS A 75 14.94 19.30 -8.73
CA LYS A 75 16.37 19.07 -8.50
C LYS A 75 16.69 17.71 -7.88
N LEU A 76 15.68 17.03 -7.32
CA LEU A 76 15.88 15.78 -6.57
C LEU A 76 15.80 14.56 -7.47
N PHE A 77 14.81 14.51 -8.36
CA PHE A 77 14.44 13.27 -9.06
C PHE A 77 14.61 13.39 -10.57
N GLN A 78 15.09 12.31 -11.18
CA GLN A 78 15.21 12.14 -12.63
C GLN A 78 14.40 10.94 -13.06
N LYS A 79 13.52 11.16 -14.04
CA LYS A 79 12.87 10.07 -14.76
C LYS A 79 13.89 9.44 -15.71
N VAL A 80 14.02 8.11 -15.66
CA VAL A 80 14.82 7.35 -16.62
C VAL A 80 13.96 7.08 -17.85
N THR A 81 14.44 7.51 -19.01
CA THR A 81 13.79 7.34 -20.31
C THR A 81 14.61 6.35 -21.12
N ASP A 82 14.43 5.07 -20.81
CA ASP A 82 15.07 3.97 -21.52
C ASP A 82 13.97 3.14 -22.20
N PRO A 83 13.97 3.06 -23.54
CA PRO A 83 12.93 2.35 -24.28
C PRO A 83 12.91 0.84 -24.03
N GLU A 84 14.02 0.27 -23.55
CA GLU A 84 14.10 -1.17 -23.24
C GLU A 84 13.49 -1.51 -21.87
N ARG A 85 13.19 -0.50 -21.04
CA ARG A 85 12.66 -0.71 -19.69
C ARG A 85 11.15 -0.68 -19.67
N HIS A 86 10.57 -1.74 -19.13
CA HIS A 86 9.14 -1.77 -18.84
C HIS A 86 8.82 -0.96 -17.57
N GLY A 87 7.81 -0.09 -17.67
CA GLY A 87 7.30 0.72 -16.56
C GLY A 87 8.01 2.06 -16.35
N ALA A 88 7.65 2.76 -15.28
CA ALA A 88 8.22 4.06 -14.94
C ALA A 88 9.39 3.93 -13.95
N TRP A 89 10.54 4.48 -14.32
CA TRP A 89 11.79 4.39 -13.54
C TRP A 89 12.29 5.76 -13.12
N TRP A 90 12.81 5.84 -11.91
CA TRP A 90 13.28 7.08 -11.29
C TRP A 90 14.60 6.86 -10.57
N LYS A 91 15.44 7.89 -10.56
CA LYS A 91 16.69 7.94 -9.77
C LYS A 91 16.89 9.32 -9.15
N LEU A 92 17.80 9.41 -8.19
CA LEU A 92 18.24 10.70 -7.68
C LEU A 92 19.09 11.42 -8.74
N LYS A 93 18.88 12.73 -8.89
CA LYS A 93 19.71 13.60 -9.74
C LYS A 93 21.04 13.97 -9.10
N VAL A 94 21.07 13.95 -7.78
CA VAL A 94 22.22 14.32 -6.95
C VAL A 94 22.50 13.19 -5.96
N PRO A 95 23.72 13.11 -5.40
CA PRO A 95 24.03 12.12 -4.37
C PRO A 95 23.07 12.21 -3.18
N TYR A 96 22.85 11.07 -2.50
CA TYR A 96 21.90 10.95 -1.39
C TYR A 96 22.05 12.05 -0.32
N GLU A 97 23.27 12.29 0.15
CA GLU A 97 23.56 13.32 1.15
C GLU A 97 23.17 14.74 0.69
N GLU A 98 23.35 15.03 -0.59
CA GLU A 98 22.96 16.31 -1.18
C GLU A 98 21.45 16.40 -1.36
N ALA A 99 20.80 15.29 -1.74
CA ALA A 99 19.35 15.21 -1.83
C ALA A 99 18.69 15.48 -0.46
N LEU A 100 19.24 14.93 0.63
CA LEU A 100 18.78 15.21 1.99
C LEU A 100 18.89 16.70 2.33
N ARG A 101 20.04 17.34 2.04
CA ARG A 101 20.22 18.79 2.27
C ARG A 101 19.20 19.62 1.50
N ILE A 102 18.92 19.26 0.25
CA ILE A 102 17.90 19.94 -0.55
C ILE A 102 16.53 19.75 0.11
N CYS A 103 16.15 18.54 0.51
CA CYS A 103 14.90 18.26 1.22
C CYS A 103 14.75 19.09 2.51
N HIS A 104 15.79 19.16 3.34
CA HIS A 104 15.79 19.99 4.55
C HIS A 104 15.64 21.48 4.23
N SER A 105 16.28 21.96 3.16
CA SER A 105 16.15 23.36 2.74
C SER A 105 14.73 23.71 2.26
N LEU A 106 14.03 22.76 1.64
CA LEU A 106 12.64 22.95 1.20
C LEU A 106 11.67 23.07 2.38
N ILE A 107 11.95 22.35 3.46
CA ILE A 107 11.22 22.44 4.72
C ILE A 107 11.44 23.82 5.37
N LEU A 108 12.68 24.32 5.36
CA LEU A 108 13.04 25.61 5.97
C LEU A 108 12.56 26.82 5.16
N LYS A 109 12.46 26.72 3.83
CA LYS A 109 12.00 27.80 2.93
C LYS A 109 10.48 28.01 2.92
N ASN A 110 9.71 27.14 3.57
CA ASN A 110 8.26 27.29 3.78
C ASN A 110 7.91 27.45 5.28
N PRO A 111 8.47 28.45 6.00
CA PRO A 111 8.19 28.63 7.42
C PRO A 111 6.75 29.12 7.69
N HIS A 112 6.10 29.78 6.71
CA HIS A 112 4.72 30.30 6.83
C HIS A 112 3.61 29.23 6.80
N ARG A 113 3.95 27.94 6.80
CA ARG A 113 2.98 26.86 7.11
C ARG A 113 3.19 26.23 8.49
N ARG A 114 4.21 26.70 9.24
CA ARG A 114 4.54 26.23 10.59
C ARG A 114 4.31 27.27 11.70
N GLY A 115 3.80 28.45 11.36
CA GLY A 115 3.27 29.40 12.33
C GLY A 115 1.74 29.30 12.36
N ASP A 116 1.19 29.30 13.57
CA ASP A 116 -0.24 29.32 13.93
C ASP A 116 -0.84 27.94 14.26
N ILE A 117 -0.43 27.45 15.42
CA ILE A 117 -1.17 26.49 16.27
C ILE A 117 -2.39 27.17 16.94
N PHE A 118 -2.75 28.39 16.58
CA PHE A 118 -3.92 29.09 17.12
C PHE A 118 -4.70 29.74 15.97
N GLU A 119 -5.97 29.34 15.84
CA GLU A 119 -7.00 29.98 14.99
C GLU A 119 -6.82 29.89 13.46
N TRP A 120 -7.10 28.72 12.89
CA TRP A 120 -7.74 28.67 11.56
C TRP A 120 -9.19 28.19 11.72
N GLN A 121 -10.03 29.09 12.24
CA GLN A 121 -11.45 29.06 11.91
C GLN A 121 -11.61 29.54 10.46
N SER A 122 -12.38 28.74 9.70
CA SER A 122 -13.16 29.15 8.52
C SER A 122 -12.52 30.20 7.61
N ASN A 123 -11.92 29.76 6.50
CA ASN A 123 -12.22 30.29 5.17
C ASN A 123 -11.69 29.29 4.13
N PHE A 124 -12.60 28.45 3.66
CA PHE A 124 -12.43 27.68 2.44
C PHE A 124 -12.47 28.67 1.25
N ASP A 125 -11.36 29.35 0.99
CA ASP A 125 -11.10 29.79 -0.37
C ASP A 125 -10.46 28.59 -1.08
N ILE A 126 -11.35 27.76 -1.63
CA ILE A 126 -11.00 26.77 -2.65
C ILE A 126 -10.46 27.58 -3.82
N VAL A 127 -9.14 27.77 -3.86
CA VAL A 127 -8.44 28.12 -5.09
C VAL A 127 -8.68 26.93 -6.01
N SER A 128 -9.74 27.03 -6.83
CA SER A 128 -10.14 26.02 -7.79
C SER A 128 -8.95 25.80 -8.71
N ALA A 129 -8.33 24.62 -8.61
CA ALA A 129 -7.29 24.22 -9.52
C ALA A 129 -7.90 24.27 -10.94
N PRO A 130 -7.16 24.76 -11.95
CA PRO A 130 -7.67 24.77 -13.32
C PRO A 130 -8.19 23.38 -13.66
N ARG A 131 -9.34 23.29 -14.36
CA ARG A 131 -10.08 22.05 -14.62
C ARG A 131 -9.22 20.87 -15.08
N GLU A 132 -8.13 21.14 -15.78
CA GLU A 132 -7.11 20.17 -16.22
C GLU A 132 -6.36 19.51 -15.04
N GLU A 133 -6.04 20.28 -13.99
CA GLU A 133 -5.39 19.81 -12.78
C GLU A 133 -6.37 19.01 -11.90
N GLU A 134 -7.66 19.36 -11.86
CA GLU A 134 -8.70 18.53 -11.22
C GLU A 134 -8.89 17.18 -11.92
N ILE A 135 -8.98 17.18 -13.26
CA ILE A 135 -9.09 15.95 -14.05
C ILE A 135 -7.84 15.09 -13.87
N ARG A 136 -6.65 15.71 -13.91
CA ARG A 136 -5.37 15.02 -13.64
C ARG A 136 -5.34 14.44 -12.23
N ASN A 137 -5.77 15.18 -11.22
CA ASN A 137 -5.80 14.71 -9.83
C ASN A 137 -6.78 13.54 -9.65
N ARG A 138 -7.95 13.59 -10.29
CA ARG A 138 -8.88 12.45 -10.34
C ARG A 138 -8.23 11.25 -11.01
N PHE A 139 -7.62 11.43 -12.19
CA PHE A 139 -6.95 10.34 -12.91
C PHE A 139 -5.82 9.73 -12.07
N LEU A 140 -4.97 10.56 -11.46
CA LEU A 140 -3.89 10.10 -10.59
C LEU A 140 -4.42 9.37 -9.35
N SER A 141 -5.59 9.75 -8.82
CA SER A 141 -6.19 9.05 -7.68
C SER A 141 -6.65 7.62 -7.99
N PHE A 142 -6.83 7.25 -9.27
CA PHE A 142 -7.15 5.88 -9.69
C PHE A 142 -5.92 4.99 -9.80
N VAL A 143 -4.73 5.55 -10.01
CA VAL A 143 -3.50 4.76 -10.20
C VAL A 143 -3.18 3.86 -9.01
N PRO A 144 -3.34 4.29 -7.73
CA PRO A 144 -3.18 3.39 -6.58
C PRO A 144 -4.16 2.22 -6.58
N LEU A 145 -5.40 2.46 -7.02
CA LEU A 145 -6.41 1.40 -7.09
C LEU A 145 -6.01 0.37 -8.14
N CYS A 146 -5.52 0.79 -9.31
CA CYS A 146 -5.00 -0.10 -10.33
C CYS A 146 -3.80 -0.92 -9.82
N MET A 147 -2.88 -0.29 -9.08
CA MET A 147 -1.74 -0.99 -8.49
C MET A 147 -2.16 -2.03 -7.45
N VAL A 148 -3.13 -1.70 -6.60
CA VAL A 148 -3.69 -2.63 -5.61
C VAL A 148 -4.42 -3.79 -6.29
N THR A 149 -5.15 -3.53 -7.39
CA THR A 149 -5.80 -4.61 -8.14
C THR A 149 -4.79 -5.54 -8.80
N GLU A 150 -3.68 -5.02 -9.32
CA GLU A 150 -2.59 -5.87 -9.83
C GLU A 150 -1.97 -6.71 -8.69
N GLU A 151 -1.67 -6.11 -7.54
CA GLU A 151 -1.12 -6.85 -6.38
C GLU A 151 -2.07 -7.97 -5.90
N LEU A 152 -3.37 -7.70 -5.92
CA LEU A 152 -4.40 -8.70 -5.59
C LEU A 152 -4.49 -9.79 -6.65
N GLN A 153 -4.36 -9.44 -7.92
CA GLN A 153 -4.38 -10.41 -9.02
C GLN A 153 -3.16 -11.34 -8.95
N ASP A 154 -1.95 -10.80 -8.80
CA ASP A 154 -0.72 -11.57 -8.64
C ASP A 154 -0.83 -12.53 -7.44
N SER A 155 -1.37 -12.03 -6.32
CA SER A 155 -1.60 -12.84 -5.13
C SER A 155 -2.61 -13.95 -5.38
N ASN A 156 -3.67 -13.68 -6.14
CA ASN A 156 -4.71 -14.66 -6.44
C ASN A 156 -4.17 -15.78 -7.36
N GLU A 157 -3.34 -15.43 -8.34
CA GLU A 157 -2.65 -16.40 -9.20
C GLU A 157 -1.72 -17.31 -8.37
N GLU A 158 -0.99 -16.75 -7.39
CA GLU A 158 -0.18 -17.54 -6.47
C GLU A 158 -1.02 -18.51 -5.62
N TRP A 159 -2.17 -18.05 -5.11
CA TRP A 159 -3.10 -18.89 -4.34
C TRP A 159 -3.72 -19.99 -5.19
N GLU A 160 -4.09 -19.72 -6.44
CA GLU A 160 -4.59 -20.73 -7.38
C GLU A 160 -3.51 -21.79 -7.67
N SER A 161 -2.26 -21.38 -7.83
CA SER A 161 -1.14 -22.33 -7.99
C SER A 161 -0.98 -23.23 -6.77
N LYS A 162 -1.04 -22.67 -5.55
CA LYS A 162 -0.98 -23.46 -4.31
C LYS A 162 -2.16 -24.42 -4.16
N ILE A 163 -3.36 -23.98 -4.54
CA ILE A 163 -4.55 -24.84 -4.54
C ILE A 163 -4.36 -26.02 -5.49
N ASN A 164 -3.83 -25.79 -6.69
CA ASN A 164 -3.58 -26.84 -7.67
C ASN A 164 -2.51 -27.83 -7.19
N GLU A 165 -1.42 -27.33 -6.58
CA GLU A 165 -0.38 -28.17 -5.99
C GLU A 165 -0.94 -29.06 -4.86
N ILE A 166 -1.77 -28.49 -3.98
CA ILE A 166 -2.41 -29.26 -2.89
C ILE A 166 -3.37 -30.30 -3.45
N LYS A 167 -4.16 -29.96 -4.49
CA LYS A 167 -5.05 -30.92 -5.16
C LYS A 167 -4.27 -32.09 -5.75
N GLU A 168 -3.15 -31.81 -6.42
CA GLU A 168 -2.28 -32.84 -6.98
C GLU A 168 -1.68 -33.74 -5.90
N LYS A 169 -1.18 -33.15 -4.79
CA LYS A 169 -0.69 -33.91 -3.63
C LYS A 169 -1.77 -34.80 -3.01
N ILE A 170 -3.00 -34.31 -2.90
CA ILE A 170 -4.14 -35.09 -2.41
C ILE A 170 -4.42 -36.25 -3.38
N GLU A 171 -4.40 -36.02 -4.68
CA GLU A 171 -4.70 -37.06 -5.67
C GLU A 171 -3.63 -38.16 -5.70
N VAL A 172 -2.35 -37.80 -5.62
CA VAL A 172 -1.24 -38.75 -5.47
C VAL A 172 -1.38 -39.55 -4.17
N GLN A 173 -1.72 -38.90 -3.05
CA GLN A 173 -1.95 -39.62 -1.79
C GLN A 173 -3.15 -40.56 -1.87
N LYS A 174 -4.23 -40.19 -2.56
CA LYS A 174 -5.37 -41.08 -2.75
C LYS A 174 -5.00 -42.30 -3.58
N GLN A 175 -4.24 -42.14 -4.65
CA GLN A 175 -3.79 -43.25 -5.49
C GLN A 175 -2.88 -44.23 -4.73
N ASN A 176 -2.09 -43.72 -3.78
CA ASN A 176 -1.19 -44.53 -2.94
C ASN A 176 -1.87 -45.12 -1.69
N SER A 177 -3.13 -44.78 -1.42
CA SER A 177 -3.85 -45.21 -0.22
C SER A 177 -4.71 -46.44 -0.50
N THR A 178 -4.86 -47.32 0.50
CA THR A 178 -5.80 -48.44 0.38
C THR A 178 -7.25 -47.95 0.40
N PRO A 179 -8.18 -48.65 -0.27
CA PRO A 179 -9.59 -48.26 -0.33
C PRO A 179 -10.25 -48.14 1.05
N GLU A 180 -9.89 -48.97 2.03
CA GLU A 180 -10.37 -48.85 3.42
C GLU A 180 -9.91 -47.55 4.08
N THR A 181 -8.66 -47.12 3.85
CA THR A 181 -8.11 -45.89 4.42
C THR A 181 -8.83 -44.66 3.85
N LEU A 182 -9.15 -44.69 2.55
CA LEU A 182 -9.92 -43.64 1.88
C LEU A 182 -11.36 -43.56 2.40
N GLN A 183 -12.00 -44.70 2.64
CA GLN A 183 -13.36 -44.77 3.17
C GLN A 183 -13.44 -44.23 4.60
N ASN A 184 -12.45 -44.57 5.45
CA ASN A 184 -12.31 -44.03 6.80
C ASN A 184 -12.04 -42.51 6.79
N LEU A 185 -11.20 -42.03 5.86
CA LEU A 185 -10.93 -40.59 5.69
C LEU A 185 -12.20 -39.83 5.30
N GLN A 186 -13.00 -40.35 4.37
CA GLN A 186 -14.28 -39.75 3.97
C GLN A 186 -15.26 -39.68 5.14
N GLN A 187 -15.38 -40.75 5.92
CA GLN A 187 -16.21 -40.77 7.12
C GLN A 187 -15.74 -39.73 8.16
N LEU A 188 -14.43 -39.59 8.38
CA LEU A 188 -13.88 -38.59 9.28
C LEU A 188 -14.14 -37.15 8.82
N ILE A 189 -14.00 -36.87 7.53
CA ILE A 189 -14.31 -35.54 6.95
C ILE A 189 -15.79 -35.20 7.16
N GLN A 190 -16.68 -36.17 6.93
CA GLN A 190 -18.13 -36.01 7.07
C GLN A 190 -18.54 -35.81 8.53
N LEU A 191 -17.91 -36.52 9.47
CA LEU A 191 -18.09 -36.29 10.89
C LEU A 191 -17.57 -34.92 11.31
N GLN A 192 -16.43 -34.48 10.79
CA GLN A 192 -15.84 -33.18 11.10
C GLN A 192 -16.69 -32.01 10.58
N SER A 193 -17.29 -32.13 9.38
CA SER A 193 -18.22 -31.11 8.87
C SER A 193 -19.46 -31.01 9.76
N THR A 194 -20.02 -32.15 10.15
CA THR A 194 -21.18 -32.22 11.07
C THR A 194 -20.86 -31.57 12.42
N VAL A 195 -19.70 -31.85 13.00
CA VAL A 195 -19.24 -31.21 14.26
C VAL A 195 -19.02 -29.69 14.07
N SER A 196 -18.50 -29.27 12.92
CA SER A 196 -18.27 -27.85 12.64
C SER A 196 -19.57 -27.08 12.48
N GLU A 197 -20.57 -27.67 11.83
CA GLU A 197 -21.93 -27.12 11.74
C GLU A 197 -22.61 -27.05 13.11
N LEU A 198 -22.52 -28.11 13.92
CA LEU A 198 -23.04 -28.10 15.29
C LEU A 198 -22.38 -27.01 16.14
N ARG A 199 -21.07 -26.79 16.01
CA ARG A 199 -20.37 -25.69 16.68
C ARG A 199 -20.82 -24.31 16.18
N ARG A 200 -21.06 -24.14 14.88
CA ARG A 200 -21.60 -22.89 14.33
C ARG A 200 -23.04 -22.63 14.79
N ASN A 201 -23.88 -23.65 14.80
CA ASN A 201 -25.27 -23.55 15.26
C ASN A 201 -25.34 -23.27 16.77
N ARG A 202 -24.45 -23.87 17.57
CA ARG A 202 -24.33 -23.54 19.00
C ARG A 202 -23.93 -22.08 19.21
N ARG A 203 -22.94 -21.58 18.46
CA ARG A 203 -22.52 -20.16 18.54
C ARG A 203 -23.62 -19.19 18.08
N ARG A 204 -24.49 -19.59 17.15
CA ARG A 204 -25.68 -18.81 16.75
C ARG A 204 -26.73 -18.79 17.86
N ASN A 205 -27.03 -19.95 18.46
CA ASN A 205 -27.99 -20.05 19.56
C ASN A 205 -27.50 -19.34 20.83
N ASP A 206 -26.18 -19.31 21.09
CA ASP A 206 -25.59 -18.55 22.20
C ASP A 206 -25.66 -17.02 21.97
N PHE A 207 -25.81 -16.56 20.71
CA PHE A 207 -26.03 -15.15 20.38
C PHE A 207 -27.49 -14.75 20.61
N ASP A 208 -28.46 -15.58 20.20
CA ASP A 208 -29.89 -15.34 20.41
C ASP A 208 -30.33 -15.39 21.88
N LEU A 209 -29.58 -16.09 22.76
CA LEU A 209 -29.86 -16.14 24.19
C LEU A 209 -29.33 -14.91 24.97
N ASN A 210 -28.46 -14.08 24.37
CA ASN A 210 -27.88 -12.91 25.03
C ASN A 210 -28.56 -11.57 24.66
N ASP A 211 -29.37 -11.53 23.60
CA ASP A 211 -30.17 -10.34 23.22
C ASP A 211 -31.56 -10.31 23.88
N GLY A 212 -31.89 -11.28 24.75
CA GLY A 212 -33.17 -11.40 25.44
C GLY A 212 -33.36 -10.55 26.70
N HIS A 213 -32.42 -9.67 27.06
CA HIS A 213 -32.52 -8.81 28.24
C HIS A 213 -32.33 -7.33 27.96
N GLN A 214 -33.03 -6.79 26.96
CA GLN A 214 -33.46 -5.38 27.02
C GLN A 214 -34.88 -5.25 26.49
N LEU A 215 -35.84 -5.23 27.42
CA LEU A 215 -37.06 -4.40 27.39
C LEU A 215 -37.98 -4.87 28.53
N GLN A 216 -38.05 -4.09 29.62
CA GLN A 216 -39.28 -3.43 30.09
C GLN A 216 -39.19 -3.00 31.57
N PHE A 217 -39.82 -1.84 31.83
CA PHE A 217 -40.22 -1.19 33.11
C PHE A 217 -39.07 -0.51 33.88
N PHE A 218 -39.06 0.80 34.15
CA PHE A 218 -40.12 1.82 34.31
C PHE A 218 -39.74 3.13 33.61
#